data_AF-A0A7Y2ZV19-F1
#
_entry.id   AF-A0A7Y2ZV19-F1
#
_cell.length_a   1.000
_cell.length_b   1.000
_cell.length_c   1.000
_cell.angle_alpha   90.00
_cell.angle_beta   90.00
_cell.angle_gamma   90.00
#
_symmetry.space_group_name_H-M   'P 1'
#
loop_
_entity.id
_entity.type
_entity.pdbx_description
1 polymer ?
#
loop_
_entity_poly.entity_id
_entity_poly.type
_entity_poly.pdbx_seq_one_letter_code
_entity_poly.pdbx_strand_id
1 'polypeptide(L)'
;MHAYPYVIELLSPKRSPAEKVDELLDRFAERFRRVMDAGCGVSIPDNPMGQPRLGALECMDLMGLTIDPEKVIMNLNTFHAKDELDGLLNRAA
;
A
#
# COMPACT_ATOMS: atom_id res chain seq x y z
N MET A 1 16.47 3.13 17.01
CA MET A 1 16.81 2.87 15.59
C MET A 1 17.31 1.44 15.49
N HIS A 2 16.82 0.68 14.52
CA HIS A 2 17.21 -0.73 14.36
C HIS A 2 18.65 -0.86 13.87
N ALA A 3 19.35 -1.93 14.28
CA ALA A 3 20.72 -2.21 13.86
C ALA A 3 20.83 -2.60 12.37
N TYR A 4 19.70 -2.94 11.74
CA TYR A 4 19.59 -3.37 10.34
C TYR A 4 18.35 -2.73 9.70
N PRO A 5 18.36 -2.52 8.37
CA PRO A 5 17.15 -2.11 7.65
C PRO A 5 16.14 -3.26 7.65
N TYR A 6 14.90 -2.95 8.04
CA TYR A 6 13.77 -3.89 7.98
C TYR A 6 12.74 -3.37 6.98
N VAL A 7 12.19 -4.29 6.19
CA VAL A 7 11.04 -4.04 5.31
C VAL A 7 9.88 -4.90 5.81
N ILE A 8 8.74 -4.27 6.06
CA ILE A 8 7.53 -4.93 6.57
C ILE A 8 6.51 -5.00 5.44
N GLU A 9 6.03 -6.20 5.13
CA GLU A 9 4.94 -6.36 4.16
C GLU A 9 3.59 -6.03 4.81
N LEU A 10 2.86 -5.09 4.22
CA LEU A 10 1.58 -4.59 4.71
C LEU A 10 0.49 -4.78 3.65
N LEU A 11 -0.53 -5.55 3.99
CA LEU A 11 -1.65 -5.82 3.08
C LEU A 11 -2.65 -4.66 3.05
N SER A 12 -2.97 -4.15 1.86
CA SER A 12 -4.06 -3.20 1.65
C SER A 12 -5.43 -3.85 1.92
N PRO A 13 -6.50 -3.10 2.20
CA PRO A 13 -7.84 -3.67 2.41
C PRO A 13 -8.33 -4.49 1.21
N LYS A 14 -9.07 -5.57 1.47
CA LYS A 14 -9.75 -6.32 0.41
C LYS A 14 -10.87 -5.46 -0.19
N ARG A 15 -11.05 -5.51 -1.52
CA ARG A 15 -12.26 -4.95 -2.14
C ARG A 15 -13.44 -5.84 -1.74
N SER A 16 -14.31 -5.34 -0.86
CA SER A 16 -15.51 -6.02 -0.39
C SER A 16 -16.70 -5.08 -0.52
N PRO A 17 -17.88 -5.54 -0.98
CA PRO A 17 -19.06 -4.71 -1.21
C PRO A 17 -19.78 -4.22 0.08
N ALA A 18 -19.18 -4.37 1.27
CA ALA A 18 -19.85 -4.13 2.55
C ALA A 18 -19.14 -3.14 3.49
N GLU A 19 -19.95 -2.47 4.31
CA GLU A 19 -19.83 -1.33 5.25
C GLU A 19 -18.55 -1.14 6.10
N LYS A 20 -17.50 -1.96 5.96
CA LYS A 20 -16.29 -1.89 6.82
C LYS A 20 -15.03 -1.43 6.10
N VAL A 21 -15.15 -0.86 4.90
CA VAL A 21 -13.99 -0.36 4.15
C VAL A 21 -13.24 0.70 4.95
N ASP A 22 -13.96 1.62 5.61
CA ASP A 22 -13.38 2.67 6.44
C ASP A 22 -12.60 2.11 7.64
N GLU A 23 -13.16 1.16 8.38
CA GLU A 23 -12.47 0.49 9.50
C GLU A 23 -11.19 -0.23 9.04
N LEU A 24 -11.21 -0.82 7.84
CA LEU A 24 -10.06 -1.52 7.27
C LEU A 24 -8.99 -0.53 6.80
N LEU A 25 -9.40 0.60 6.23
CA LEU A 25 -8.52 1.70 5.83
C LEU A 25 -7.86 2.35 7.05
N ASP A 26 -8.62 2.59 8.13
CA ASP A 26 -8.10 3.10 9.40
C ASP A 26 -7.02 2.18 9.98
N ARG A 27 -7.29 0.87 10.01
CA ARG A 27 -6.31 -0.13 10.47
C ARG A 27 -5.08 -0.20 9.57
N PHE A 28 -5.25 -0.04 8.26
CA PHE A 28 -4.14 0.03 7.33
C PHE A 28 -3.28 1.27 7.61
N ALA A 29 -3.90 2.44 7.76
CA ALA A 29 -3.23 3.70 8.04
C ALA A 29 -2.52 3.72 9.40
N GLU A 30 -3.12 3.13 10.42
CA GLU A 30 -2.50 2.95 11.74
C GLU A 30 -1.23 2.09 11.65
N ARG A 31 -1.31 0.97 10.93
CA ARG A 31 -0.17 0.06 10.74
C ARG A 31 0.93 0.69 9.92
N PHE A 32 0.57 1.37 8.83
CA PHE A 32 1.52 2.10 7.99
C PHE A 32 2.30 3.12 8.82
N ARG A 33 1.59 3.99 9.58
CA ARG A 33 2.23 4.97 10.46
C ARG A 33 3.17 4.32 11.47
N ARG A 34 2.75 3.24 12.12
CA ARG A 34 3.63 2.50 13.06
C ARG A 34 4.92 1.98 12.42
N VAL A 35 4.85 1.48 11.19
CA VAL A 35 6.03 1.00 10.45
C VAL A 35 6.96 2.17 10.12
N MET A 36 6.40 3.28 9.63
CA MET A 36 7.15 4.48 9.29
C MET A 36 7.80 5.12 10.52
N ASP A 37 7.07 5.23 11.64
CA ASP A 37 7.55 5.76 12.92
C ASP A 37 8.66 4.90 13.53
N ALA A 38 8.66 3.58 13.27
CA ALA A 38 9.75 2.67 13.64
C ALA A 38 11.01 2.84 12.78
N GLY A 39 10.93 3.63 11.69
CA GLY A 39 12.01 3.82 10.72
C GLY A 39 12.22 2.64 9.79
N CYS A 40 11.19 1.78 9.62
CA CYS A 40 11.23 0.64 8.71
C CYS A 40 10.70 1.01 7.32
N GLY A 41 11.09 0.25 6.31
CA GLY A 41 10.44 0.27 5.00
C GLY A 41 9.14 -0.53 5.01
N VAL A 42 8.25 -0.23 4.08
CA VAL A 42 6.97 -0.93 3.89
C VAL A 42 6.85 -1.42 2.45
N SER A 43 6.42 -2.67 2.29
CA SER A 43 6.06 -3.24 0.99
C SER A 43 4.57 -3.52 0.94
N ILE A 44 3.88 -3.06 -0.10
CA ILE A 44 2.43 -3.24 -0.25
C ILE A 44 2.18 -4.07 -1.51
N PRO A 45 1.66 -5.31 -1.37
CA PRO A 45 1.28 -6.11 -2.52
C PRO A 45 -0.07 -5.67 -3.07
N ASP A 46 -0.15 -5.56 -4.39
CA ASP A 46 -1.36 -5.14 -5.10
C ASP A 46 -2.48 -6.19 -5.02
N ASN A 47 -2.30 -7.39 -5.61
CA ASN A 47 -3.31 -8.47 -5.54
C ASN A 47 -2.68 -9.82 -5.15
N PRO A 48 -2.36 -10.03 -3.85
CA PRO A 48 -1.74 -11.26 -3.41
C PRO A 48 -2.68 -12.45 -3.70
N MET A 49 -2.13 -13.49 -4.35
CA MET A 49 -2.86 -14.70 -4.75
C MET A 49 -4.09 -14.42 -5.64
N GLY A 50 -4.09 -13.32 -6.42
CA GLY A 50 -5.20 -12.95 -7.30
C GLY A 50 -6.45 -12.45 -6.57
N GLN A 51 -6.35 -12.13 -5.27
CA GLN A 51 -7.46 -11.55 -4.51
C GLN A 51 -7.52 -10.03 -4.71
N PRO A 52 -8.61 -9.47 -5.28
CA PRO A 52 -8.74 -8.04 -5.49
C PRO A 52 -8.62 -7.25 -4.18
N ARG A 53 -7.68 -6.31 -4.14
CA ARG A 53 -7.53 -5.35 -3.04
C ARG A 53 -7.62 -3.92 -3.55
N LEU A 54 -7.73 -2.97 -2.61
CA LEU A 54 -7.52 -1.57 -2.93
C LEU A 54 -6.05 -1.34 -3.30
N GLY A 55 -5.81 -0.51 -4.29
CA GLY A 55 -4.45 -0.17 -4.73
C GLY A 55 -3.68 0.55 -3.62
N ALA A 56 -2.36 0.40 -3.60
CA ALA A 56 -1.51 1.06 -2.58
C ALA A 56 -1.68 2.59 -2.60
N LEU A 57 -1.58 3.20 -3.79
CA LEU A 57 -1.79 4.65 -3.99
C LEU A 57 -3.22 5.08 -3.67
N GLU A 58 -4.21 4.27 -4.03
CA GLU A 58 -5.62 4.51 -3.70
C GLU A 58 -5.83 4.58 -2.18
N CYS A 59 -5.24 3.66 -1.42
CA CYS A 59 -5.32 3.68 0.05
C CYS A 59 -4.62 4.89 0.66
N MET A 60 -3.48 5.30 0.09
CA MET A 60 -2.70 6.43 0.58
C MET A 60 -3.44 7.75 0.37
N ASP A 61 -4.02 7.95 -0.81
CA ASP A 61 -4.81 9.13 -1.13
C ASP A 61 -6.07 9.24 -0.24
N LEU A 62 -6.80 8.13 -0.08
CA LEU A 62 -8.01 8.10 0.75
C LEU A 62 -7.73 8.43 2.22
N MET A 63 -6.55 8.05 2.73
CA MET A 63 -6.16 8.24 4.12
C MET A 63 -5.27 9.45 4.36
N GLY A 64 -4.95 10.23 3.33
CA GLY A 64 -4.05 11.38 3.41
C GLY A 64 -2.65 11.02 3.91
N LEU A 65 -2.14 9.83 3.57
CA LEU A 65 -0.83 9.35 4.01
C LEU A 65 0.27 9.93 3.11
N THR A 66 1.32 10.45 3.74
CA THR A 66 2.52 10.90 3.02
C THR A 66 3.37 9.69 2.62
N ILE A 67 3.76 9.64 1.35
CA ILE A 67 4.64 8.60 0.80
C ILE A 67 6.08 9.06 0.93
N ASP A 68 6.90 8.26 1.59
CA ASP A 68 8.36 8.40 1.54
C ASP A 68 8.90 7.48 0.43
N PRO A 69 9.36 8.02 -0.71
CA PRO A 69 9.78 7.21 -1.85
C PRO A 69 11.00 6.33 -1.55
N GLU A 70 11.77 6.63 -0.50
CA GLU A 70 12.92 5.80 -0.10
C GLU A 70 12.53 4.62 0.80
N LYS A 71 11.30 4.62 1.35
CA LYS A 71 10.83 3.61 2.31
C LYS A 71 9.60 2.84 1.85
N VAL A 72 8.94 3.25 0.77
CA VAL A 72 7.71 2.61 0.28
C VAL A 72 8.00 1.82 -1.00
N ILE A 73 7.67 0.53 -0.97
CA ILE A 73 7.76 -0.39 -2.10
C ILE A 73 6.33 -0.81 -2.48
N MET A 74 5.97 -0.66 -3.75
CA MET A 74 4.69 -1.11 -4.28
C MET A 74 4.92 -2.29 -5.22
N ASN A 75 4.29 -3.43 -4.92
CA ASN A 75 4.44 -4.62 -5.77
C ASN A 75 3.27 -4.65 -6.74
N LEU A 76 3.53 -4.31 -8.01
CA LEU A 76 2.55 -4.35 -9.09
C LEU A 76 2.58 -5.71 -9.77
N ASN A 77 1.41 -6.22 -10.18
CA ASN A 77 1.29 -7.45 -10.96
C ASN A 77 0.63 -7.17 -12.32
N THR A 78 0.68 -8.15 -13.22
CA THR A 78 0.19 -8.02 -14.61
C THR A 78 -1.33 -8.17 -14.75
N PHE A 79 -2.11 -8.04 -13.67
CA PHE A 79 -3.58 -8.02 -13.75
C PHE A 79 -4.10 -6.67 -14.25
N HIS A 80 -3.25 -5.66 -14.35
CA HIS A 80 -3.55 -4.37 -14.96
C HIS A 80 -3.32 -4.39 -16.47
N ALA A 81 -4.15 -3.69 -17.22
CA ALA A 81 -3.84 -3.37 -18.61
C ALA A 81 -2.57 -2.51 -18.68
N LYS A 82 -1.87 -2.53 -19.82
CA LYS A 82 -0.63 -1.74 -19.99
C LYS A 82 -0.86 -0.25 -19.67
N ASP A 83 -1.94 0.32 -20.17
CA ASP A 83 -2.26 1.73 -19.97
C ASP A 83 -2.58 2.05 -18.49
N GLU A 84 -3.15 1.11 -17.75
CA GLU A 84 -3.39 1.23 -16.30
C GLU A 84 -2.07 1.17 -15.53
N LEU A 85 -1.15 0.28 -15.93
CA LEU A 85 0.19 0.18 -15.35
C LEU A 85 0.99 1.47 -15.59
N ASP A 86 0.96 1.99 -16.82
CA ASP A 86 1.61 3.26 -17.18
C ASP A 86 1.03 4.42 -16.36
N GLY A 87 -0.30 4.43 -16.12
CA GLY A 87 -0.95 5.39 -15.25
C GLY A 87 -0.52 5.29 -13.78
N LEU A 88 -0.37 4.07 -13.24
CA LEU A 88 0.11 3.84 -11.88
C LEU A 88 1.56 4.29 -11.71
N LEU A 89 2.42 4.00 -12.68
CA LEU A 89 3.83 4.39 -12.65
C LEU A 89 3.99 5.92 -12.71
N ASN A 90 3.21 6.60 -13.55
CA ASN A 90 3.25 8.07 -13.63
C ASN A 90 2.78 8.77 -12.34
N ARG A 91 1.89 8.15 -11.56
CA ARG A 91 1.45 8.68 -10.26
C ARG A 91 2.45 8.42 -9.13
N ALA A 92 3.32 7.44 -9.31
CA ALA A 92 4.32 7.04 -8.33
C ALA A 92 5.67 7.78 -8.51
N ALA A 93 5.88 8.41 -9.67
CA ALA A 93 7.06 9.20 -10.01
C ALA A 93 6.97 10.63 -9.46
#